data_AF-A0A2S7TZP3-F1
#
_entry.id   AF-A0A2S7TZP3-F1
#
_cell.length_a   1.000
_cell.length_b   1.000
_cell.length_c   1.000
_cell.angle_alpha   90.00
_cell.angle_beta   90.00
_cell.angle_gamma   90.00
#
_symmetry.space_group_name_H-M   'P 1'
#
loop_
_entity.id
_entity.type
_entity.pdbx_description
1 polymer ?
#
loop_
_entity_poly.entity_id
_entity_poly.type
_entity_poly.pdbx_seq_one_letter_code
_entity_poly.pdbx_strand_id
1 'polypeptide(L)' 'MTKTIFTVATSLALCGLAPAQGPRPEQLGAISQPVGEQGVAWYTTWKTGLEEAQRSNRPIFFYAAAAQCGDVSGTF' A
#
# COMPACT_ATOMS: atom_id res chain seq x y z
N MET A 1 -43.24 -0.04 12.82
CA MET A 1 -42.58 -0.01 11.50
C MET A 1 -41.65 1.17 11.32
N THR A 2 -42.02 2.40 11.74
CA THR A 2 -41.20 3.61 11.58
C THR A 2 -39.85 3.58 12.32
N LYS A 3 -39.79 2.97 13.52
CA LYS A 3 -38.54 2.82 14.29
C LYS A 3 -37.49 1.96 13.57
N THR A 4 -37.91 0.85 12.96
CA THR A 4 -37.00 -0.08 12.26
C THR A 4 -36.38 0.54 11.02
N ILE A 5 -37.15 1.33 10.28
CA ILE A 5 -36.67 2.08 9.10
C ILE A 5 -35.62 3.11 9.52
N PHE A 6 -35.84 3.81 10.64
CA PHE A 6 -34.89 4.79 11.17
C PHE A 6 -33.57 4.13 11.56
N THR A 7 -33.60 3.00 12.28
CA THR A 7 -32.39 2.28 12.69
C THR A 7 -31.58 1.73 11.50
N VAL A 8 -32.25 1.24 10.46
CA VAL A 8 -31.58 0.75 9.25
C VAL A 8 -30.94 1.91 8.47
N ALA A 9 -31.64 3.04 8.33
CA ALA A 9 -31.12 4.22 7.66
C ALA A 9 -29.88 4.80 8.38
N THR A 10 -29.87 4.82 9.71
CA THR A 10 -28.70 5.27 10.49
C THR A 10 -27.53 4.31 10.36
N SER A 11 -27.77 3.00 10.25
CA SER A 11 -26.71 2.00 10.08
C SER A 11 -26.06 2.06 8.70
N LEU A 12 -26.83 2.30 7.63
CA LEU A 12 -26.27 2.48 6.28
C LEU A 12 -25.45 3.77 6.14
N ALA A 13 -25.86 4.85 6.82
CA ALA A 13 -25.14 6.12 6.80
C ALA A 13 -23.74 6.04 7.42
N LEU A 14 -23.54 5.18 8.43
CA LEU A 14 -22.22 5.00 9.07
C LEU A 14 -21.24 4.19 8.22
N CYS A 15 -21.69 3.26 7.38
CA CYS A 15 -20.80 2.42 6.56
C CYS A 15 -20.25 3.15 5.32
N GLY A 16 -20.93 4.19 4.81
CA GLY A 16 -20.55 4.84 3.55
C GLY A 16 -19.48 5.93 3.66
N LEU A 17 -19.05 6.31 4.87
CA LEU A 17 -18.19 7.48 5.10
C LEU A 17 -16.74 7.14 5.45
N ALA A 18 -16.36 5.86 5.45
CA ALA A 18 -14.95 5.49 5.63
C ALA A 18 -14.17 5.77 4.33
N PRO A 19 -13.24 6.74 4.29
CA PRO A 19 -12.32 6.85 3.17
C PRO A 19 -11.52 5.54 3.04
N ALA A 20 -11.73 4.81 1.95
CA ALA A 20 -11.00 3.59 1.61
C ALA A 20 -9.53 3.85 1.19
N GLN A 21 -8.97 4.99 1.60
CA GLN A 21 -7.65 5.43 1.16
C GLN A 21 -6.62 5.12 2.23
N GLY A 22 -5.59 4.34 1.85
CA GLY A 22 -4.45 4.06 2.71
C GLY A 22 -3.70 5.32 3.14
N PRO A 23 -2.79 5.20 4.13
CA PRO A 23 -1.95 6.31 4.57
C PRO A 23 -1.18 6.88 3.37
N ARG A 24 -1.21 8.21 3.24
CA ARG A 24 -0.46 8.93 2.20
C ARG A 24 1.05 8.72 2.39
N PRO A 25 1.88 8.83 1.34
CA PRO A 25 3.33 8.65 1.45
C PRO A 25 3.99 9.48 2.57
N GLU A 26 3.55 10.72 2.77
CA GLU A 26 4.03 11.61 3.83
C GLU A 26 3.68 11.14 5.26
N GLN A 27 2.73 10.20 5.41
CA GLN A 27 2.29 9.62 6.68
C GLN A 27 3.02 8.31 7.02
N LEU A 28 3.71 7.69 6.06
CA LEU A 28 4.34 6.37 6.24
C LEU A 28 5.67 6.43 7.00
N GLY A 29 6.34 7.58 7.02
CA GLY A 29 7.64 7.75 7.67
C GLY A 29 8.72 6.82 7.10
N ALA A 30 9.95 6.94 7.61
CA ALA A 30 10.94 5.90 7.39
C ALA A 30 10.69 4.75 8.37
N ILE A 31 10.74 3.52 7.89
CA ILE A 31 10.68 2.34 8.77
C ILE A 31 11.90 2.40 9.70
N SER A 32 11.69 2.23 11.01
CA SER A 32 12.79 2.11 11.97
C SER A 32 13.46 0.76 11.78
N GLN A 33 14.45 0.71 10.88
CA GLN A 33 15.18 -0.49 10.54
C GLN A 33 16.67 -0.34 10.93
N PRO A 34 17.21 -1.23 11.78
CA PRO A 34 18.63 -1.29 12.10
C PRO A 34 19.52 -1.37 10.86
N VAL A 35 20.69 -0.71 10.93
CA VAL A 35 21.69 -0.77 9.86
C VAL A 35 22.19 -2.21 9.70
N GLY A 36 22.14 -2.73 8.48
CA GLY A 36 22.57 -4.10 8.14
C GLY A 36 21.44 -5.14 8.17
N GLU A 37 20.22 -4.76 8.57
CA GLU A 37 19.06 -5.64 8.49
C GLU A 37 18.52 -5.72 7.04
N GLN A 38 17.88 -6.85 6.70
CA GLN A 38 17.40 -7.10 5.33
C GLN A 38 16.24 -6.17 4.97
N GLY A 39 16.42 -5.34 3.95
CA GLY A 39 15.40 -4.42 3.44
C GLY A 39 15.04 -4.66 1.97
N VAL A 40 14.00 -3.97 1.51
CA VAL A 40 13.59 -3.92 0.10
C VAL A 40 14.05 -2.60 -0.51
N ALA A 41 14.81 -2.68 -1.60
CA ALA A 41 15.16 -1.53 -2.42
C ALA A 41 14.26 -1.51 -3.66
N TRP A 42 13.46 -0.45 -3.80
CA TRP A 42 12.54 -0.28 -4.93
C TRP A 42 13.22 0.47 -6.08
N TYR A 43 13.14 -0.10 -7.28
CA TYR A 43 13.59 0.55 -8.52
C TYR A 43 12.38 0.85 -9.39
N THR A 44 12.20 2.11 -9.75
CA THR A 44 11.04 2.58 -10.54
C THR A 44 11.26 2.46 -12.05
N THR A 45 12.47 2.10 -12.50
CA THR A 45 12.79 1.89 -13.91
C THR A 45 13.47 0.56 -14.15
N TRP A 46 13.19 -0.05 -15.30
CA TRP A 46 13.84 -1.29 -15.72
C TRP A 46 15.36 -1.15 -15.80
N LYS A 47 15.86 -0.02 -16.33
CA LYS A 47 17.29 0.23 -16.50
C LYS A 47 18.05 0.10 -15.18
N THR A 48 17.61 0.84 -14.15
CA THR A 48 18.27 0.84 -12.84
C THR A 48 18.10 -0.49 -12.10
N GLY A 49 16.94 -1.13 -12.24
CA GLY A 49 16.70 -2.44 -11.63
C GLY A 49 17.56 -3.54 -12.24
N LEU A 50 17.75 -3.51 -13.57
CA LEU A 50 18.58 -4.47 -14.29
C LEU A 50 20.07 -4.28 -13.98
N GLU A 51 20.55 -3.03 -13.99
CA GLU A 51 21.92 -2.69 -13.61
C GLU A 51 22.24 -3.25 -12.21
N GLU A 52 21.30 -3.14 -11.26
CA GLU A 52 21.56 -3.59 -9.90
C GLU A 52 21.44 -5.10 -9.68
N ALA A 53 20.49 -5.74 -10.37
CA ALA A 53 20.40 -7.19 -10.39
C ALA A 53 21.70 -7.82 -10.90
N GLN A 54 22.30 -7.24 -11.95
CA GLN A 54 23.59 -7.67 -12.48
C GLN A 54 24.75 -7.42 -11.50
N ARG A 55 24.85 -6.22 -10.92
CA ARG A 55 25.91 -5.87 -9.95
C ARG A 55 25.89 -6.79 -8.73
N SER A 56 24.70 -7.11 -8.23
CA SER A 56 24.51 -7.91 -7.02
C SER A 56 24.41 -9.42 -7.27
N ASN A 57 24.28 -9.84 -8.53
CA ASN A 57 23.98 -11.22 -8.92
C ASN A 57 22.74 -11.79 -8.21
N ARG A 58 21.68 -10.96 -8.08
CA ARG A 58 20.42 -11.34 -7.45
C ARG A 58 19.27 -11.31 -8.47
N PRO A 59 18.29 -12.22 -8.36
CA PRO A 59 17.13 -12.22 -9.25
C PRO A 59 16.28 -10.97 -9.04
N ILE A 60 15.58 -10.57 -10.10
CA ILE A 60 14.61 -9.47 -10.06
C ILE A 60 13.26 -10.00 -9.59
N PHE A 61 12.71 -9.37 -8.55
CA PHE A 61 11.30 -9.50 -8.19
C PHE A 61 10.51 -8.39 -8.90
N PHE A 62 9.71 -8.77 -9.90
CA PHE A 62 8.81 -7.83 -10.56
C PHE A 62 7.53 -7.65 -9.75
N TYR A 63 7.23 -6.40 -9.43
CA TYR A 63 6.02 -6.02 -8.71
C TYR A 63 5.24 -4.99 -9.53
N ALA A 64 4.00 -5.32 -9.85
CA ALA A 64 3.07 -4.44 -10.54
C ALA A 64 1.78 -4.38 -9.73
N ALA A 65 1.48 -3.19 -9.23
CA ALA A 65 0.29 -2.95 -8.46
C ALA A 65 -0.16 -1.50 -8.66
N ALA A 66 -1.47 -1.27 -8.58
CA ALA A 66 -2.07 0.04 -8.79
C ALA A 66 -2.56 0.59 -7.45
N ALA A 67 -2.65 1.92 -7.32
CA ALA A 67 -3.16 2.57 -6.09
C ALA A 67 -4.51 2.01 -5.62
N GLN A 68 -5.35 1.57 -6.56
CA GLN A 68 -6.67 0.98 -6.29
C GLN A 68 -6.60 -0.42 -5.64
N CYS A 69 -5.44 -1.07 -5.63
CA CYS A 69 -5.22 -2.35 -4.97
C CYS A 69 -4.99 -2.14 -3.47
N GLY A 70 -5.94 -1.52 -2.76
CA GLY A 70 -5.77 -0.98 -1.40
C GLY A 70 -5.35 -1.98 -0.31
N ASP A 71 -5.46 -3.28 -0.57
CA ASP A 71 -5.06 -4.35 0.36
C ASP A 71 -3.63 -4.89 0.10
N VAL A 72 -2.92 -4.39 -0.92
CA VAL A 72 -1.57 -4.87 -1.25
C VAL A 72 -0.52 -3.96 -0.61
N SER A 73 0.44 -4.56 0.10
CA SER A 73 1.53 -3.80 0.71
C SER A 73 2.36 -3.07 -0.35
N GLY A 74 2.44 -1.74 -0.26
CA GLY A 74 3.21 -0.90 -1.20
C GLY A 74 2.37 -0.30 -2.34
N THR A 75 1.06 -0.51 -2.35
CA THR A 75 0.12 0.35 -3.07
C THR A 75 -0.49 1.36 -2.10
N PHE A 76 -0.32 2.64 -2.42
CA PHE A 76 -0.89 3.76 -1.66
C PHE A 76 -2.12 4.31 -2.39
#